data_AF-A0A1D1Y0T4-F1
#
_entry.id   AF-A0A1D1Y0T4-F1
#
_cell.length_a   1.000
_cell.length_b   1.000
_cell.length_c   1.000
_cell.angle_alpha   90.00
_cell.angle_beta   90.00
_cell.angle_gamma   90.00
#
_symmetry.space_group_name_H-M   'P 1'
#
loop_
_entity.id
_entity.type
_entity.pdbx_description
1 polymer ?
#
loop_
_entity_poly.entity_id
_entity_poly.type
_entity_poly.pdbx_seq_one_letter_code
_entity_poly.pdbx_strand_id
1 'polypeptide(L)'
;MEAVAAKPETTGKFTWTITNFSSLNTRKQYSEIFHVGGCKWRMLIFPNGNKVDHLSVYLDVADSVSLPYGWSRSAQFSLTVINHLNSANNFTKATQHQFNVRQSDWGFTSLMPLKELYDLSRGYLV
;
A
#
# COMPACT_ATOMS: atom_id res chain seq x y z
N MET A 1 6.20 -2.82 -40.45
CA MET A 1 5.34 -2.17 -39.45
C MET A 1 5.88 -2.58 -38.08
N GLU A 2 6.70 -1.75 -37.46
CA GLU A 2 7.11 -1.97 -36.07
C GLU A 2 5.95 -1.55 -35.16
N ALA A 3 5.52 -2.45 -34.29
CA ALA A 3 4.59 -2.11 -33.23
C ALA A 3 5.29 -1.11 -32.31
N VAL A 4 4.77 0.12 -32.24
CA VAL A 4 5.21 1.10 -31.25
C VAL A 4 4.78 0.55 -29.89
N ALA A 5 5.72 -0.01 -29.13
CA ALA A 5 5.47 -0.42 -27.76
C ALA A 5 5.01 0.81 -26.98
N ALA A 6 3.76 0.80 -26.51
CA ALA A 6 3.23 1.85 -25.67
C ALA A 6 4.15 2.02 -24.45
N LYS A 7 4.55 3.26 -24.16
CA LYS A 7 5.33 3.54 -22.94
C LYS A 7 4.50 3.08 -21.72
N PRO A 8 5.11 2.37 -20.76
CA PRO A 8 4.37 1.94 -19.57
C PRO A 8 3.82 3.16 -18.84
N GLU A 9 2.55 3.08 -18.42
CA GLU A 9 1.92 4.13 -17.61
C GLU A 9 2.75 4.36 -16.36
N THR A 10 3.24 5.59 -16.18
CA THR A 10 4.11 5.98 -15.08
C THR A 10 3.33 6.29 -13.81
N THR A 11 2.00 6.38 -13.91
CA THR A 11 1.06 6.56 -12.81
C THR A 11 0.06 5.43 -12.83
N GLY A 12 -0.49 5.10 -11.66
CA GLY A 12 -1.49 4.04 -11.54
C GLY A 12 -2.18 4.10 -10.20
N LYS A 13 -3.38 3.50 -10.14
CA LYS A 13 -4.14 3.33 -8.92
C LYS A 13 -4.41 1.85 -8.72
N PHE A 14 -4.16 1.38 -7.50
CA PHE A 14 -4.48 0.04 -7.07
C PHE A 14 -5.39 0.13 -5.84
N THR A 15 -6.31 -0.82 -5.69
CA THR A 15 -7.24 -0.87 -4.55
C THR A 15 -7.34 -2.32 -4.10
N TRP A 16 -7.07 -2.53 -2.82
CA TRP A 16 -7.11 -3.85 -2.20
C TRP A 16 -8.25 -3.91 -1.19
N THR A 17 -9.21 -4.80 -1.44
CA THR A 17 -10.31 -5.08 -0.52
C THR A 17 -9.96 -6.29 0.32
N ILE A 18 -10.07 -6.14 1.64
CA ILE A 18 -9.79 -7.21 2.61
C ILE A 18 -11.10 -7.63 3.25
N THR A 19 -11.52 -8.85 2.98
CA THR A 19 -12.70 -9.45 3.61
C THR A 19 -12.40 -9.90 5.03
N ASN A 20 -13.37 -9.80 5.94
CA ASN A 20 -13.25 -10.23 7.33
C ASN A 20 -12.04 -9.60 8.06
N PHE A 21 -11.78 -8.31 7.81
CA PHE A 21 -10.62 -7.59 8.35
C PHE A 21 -10.51 -7.73 9.88
N SER A 22 -11.63 -7.62 10.59
CA SER A 22 -11.69 -7.73 12.06
C SER A 22 -11.31 -9.11 12.61
N SER A 23 -11.30 -10.14 11.76
CA SER A 23 -10.93 -11.50 12.15
C SER A 23 -9.48 -11.84 11.79
N LEU A 24 -8.71 -10.89 11.23
CA LEU A 24 -7.32 -11.12 10.90
C LEU A 24 -6.46 -11.31 12.16
N ASN A 25 -5.97 -12.53 12.35
CA ASN A 25 -5.05 -12.91 13.42
C ASN A 25 -3.57 -12.86 12.99
N THR A 26 -3.30 -12.50 11.74
CA THR A 26 -1.94 -12.43 11.18
C THR A 26 -1.26 -11.12 11.54
N ARG A 27 0.04 -11.18 11.87
CA ARG A 27 0.85 -9.98 12.17
C ARG A 27 0.94 -9.02 10.99
N LYS A 28 1.10 -9.55 9.77
CA LYS A 28 1.19 -8.76 8.53
C LYS A 28 0.53 -9.50 7.37
N GLN A 29 0.12 -8.75 6.36
CA GLN A 29 -0.47 -9.27 5.13
C GLN A 29 0.08 -8.52 3.91
N TYR A 30 0.10 -9.20 2.77
CA TYR A 30 0.46 -8.61 1.49
C TYR A 30 -0.73 -8.68 0.54
N SER A 31 -0.91 -7.66 -0.30
CA SER A 31 -1.84 -7.72 -1.42
C SER A 31 -1.31 -8.60 -2.55
N GLU A 32 -2.11 -8.78 -3.60
CA GLU A 32 -1.56 -9.20 -4.89
C GLU A 32 -0.55 -8.19 -5.45
N ILE A 33 0.24 -8.65 -6.42
CA ILE A 33 1.22 -7.83 -7.13
C ILE A 33 0.50 -7.04 -8.22
N PHE A 34 0.76 -5.74 -8.27
CA PHE A 34 0.30 -4.85 -9.33
C PHE A 34 1.47 -4.16 -10.02
N HIS A 35 1.24 -3.64 -11.23
CA HIS A 35 2.28 -3.10 -12.10
C HIS A 35 2.03 -1.61 -12.37
N VAL A 36 3.02 -0.76 -12.07
CA VAL A 36 3.01 0.67 -12.38
C VAL A 36 4.42 1.10 -12.75
N GLY A 37 4.59 1.86 -13.83
CA GLY A 37 5.90 2.30 -14.31
C GLY A 37 6.85 1.14 -14.65
N GLY A 38 6.31 0.01 -15.12
CA GLY A 38 7.08 -1.21 -15.40
C GLY A 38 7.63 -1.92 -14.15
N CYS A 39 7.24 -1.48 -12.95
CA CYS A 39 7.71 -2.02 -11.68
C CYS A 39 6.63 -2.87 -11.01
N LYS A 40 7.05 -3.94 -10.31
CA LYS A 40 6.16 -4.80 -9.52
C LYS A 40 6.04 -4.27 -8.11
N TRP A 41 4.84 -3.90 -7.73
CA TRP A 41 4.50 -3.35 -6.43
C TRP A 41 3.52 -4.28 -5.70
N ARG A 42 3.48 -4.18 -4.39
CA ARG A 42 2.41 -4.75 -3.54
C ARG A 42 2.20 -3.87 -2.32
N MET A 43 1.01 -3.92 -1.74
CA MET A 43 0.75 -3.31 -0.43
C MET A 43 1.17 -4.29 0.66
N LEU A 44 1.76 -3.76 1.73
CA LEU A 44 2.06 -4.46 2.98
C LEU A 44 1.30 -3.77 4.09
N ILE A 45 0.56 -4.54 4.89
CA ILE A 45 -0.14 -4.01 6.07
C ILE A 45 0.23 -4.76 7.34
N PHE A 46 0.10 -4.05 8.46
CA PHE A 46 0.02 -4.64 9.79
C PHE A 46 -1.35 -4.24 10.35
N PRO A 47 -2.36 -5.13 10.27
CA PRO A 47 -3.75 -4.80 10.57
C PRO A 47 -3.95 -4.40 12.03
N ASN A 48 -3.15 -4.98 12.94
CA ASN A 48 -3.13 -4.68 14.37
C ASN A 48 -1.90 -3.83 14.76
N GLY A 49 -1.27 -3.19 13.78
CA GLY A 49 -0.13 -2.29 13.95
C GLY A 49 1.24 -2.94 14.03
N ASN A 50 2.26 -2.14 13.70
CA ASN A 50 3.67 -2.52 13.77
C ASN A 50 4.33 -1.91 15.02
N LYS A 51 4.05 -2.49 16.19
CA LYS A 51 4.47 -1.96 17.52
C LYS A 51 3.83 -0.63 17.90
N VAL A 52 2.68 -0.31 17.32
CA VAL A 52 1.88 0.91 17.58
C VAL A 52 0.39 0.58 17.49
N ASP A 53 -0.48 1.38 18.11
CA ASP A 53 -1.93 1.18 18.09
C ASP A 53 -2.62 1.81 16.86
N HIS A 54 -1.99 1.67 15.69
CA HIS A 54 -2.44 2.21 14.42
C HIS A 54 -2.36 1.15 13.34
N LEU A 55 -3.25 1.22 12.36
CA LEU A 55 -3.07 0.52 11.10
C LEU A 55 -1.78 1.02 10.45
N SER A 56 -0.84 0.11 10.20
CA SER A 56 0.37 0.42 9.45
C SER A 56 0.22 -0.06 8.01
N VAL A 57 0.55 0.79 7.05
CA VAL A 57 0.44 0.49 5.61
C VAL A 57 1.68 0.98 4.88
N TYR A 58 2.20 0.13 3.99
CA TYR A 58 3.40 0.38 3.21
C TYR A 58 3.18 -0.04 1.76
N LEU A 59 3.89 0.64 0.85
CA LEU A 59 4.14 0.17 -0.50
C LEU A 59 5.46 -0.61 -0.49
N ASP A 60 5.49 -1.79 -1.11
CA ASP A 60 6.66 -2.67 -1.16
C ASP A 60 6.99 -3.06 -2.60
N VAL A 61 8.28 -3.17 -2.90
CA VAL A 61 8.80 -3.69 -4.16
C VAL A 61 8.73 -5.21 -4.13
N ALA A 62 7.72 -5.77 -4.80
CA ALA A 62 7.34 -7.18 -4.66
C ALA A 62 8.44 -8.16 -5.11
N ASP A 63 9.28 -7.74 -6.06
CA ASP A 63 10.36 -8.51 -6.67
C ASP A 63 11.75 -8.12 -6.15
N SER A 64 11.84 -7.37 -5.05
CA SER A 64 13.06 -6.76 -4.52
C SER A 64 14.26 -7.71 -4.38
N VAL A 65 14.01 -8.95 -3.96
CA VAL A 65 15.02 -10.00 -3.77
C VAL A 65 15.61 -10.54 -5.08
N SER A 66 14.90 -10.36 -6.19
CA SER A 66 15.30 -10.85 -7.51
C SER A 66 15.89 -9.76 -8.41
N LEU A 67 15.87 -8.51 -7.95
CA LEU A 67 16.42 -7.38 -8.69
C LEU A 67 17.95 -7.35 -8.61
N PRO A 68 18.63 -6.83 -9.66
CA PRO A 68 20.09 -6.78 -9.71
C PRO A 68 20.66 -5.90 -8.59
N TYR A 69 21.89 -6.18 -8.18
CA TYR A 69 22.60 -5.37 -7.20
C TYR A 69 22.62 -3.88 -7.62
N GLY A 70 22.34 -2.99 -6.68
CA GLY A 70 22.30 -1.55 -6.94
C GLY A 70 21.01 -1.03 -7.58
N TRP A 71 19.95 -1.85 -7.69
CA TRP A 71 18.65 -1.37 -8.18
C TRP A 71 18.11 -0.23 -7.32
N SER A 72 17.40 0.69 -7.98
CA SER A 72 16.65 1.74 -7.30
C SER A 72 15.39 2.10 -8.08
N ARG A 73 14.30 2.40 -7.36
CA ARG A 73 13.02 2.86 -7.93
C ARG A 73 12.54 4.07 -7.14
N SER A 74 12.26 5.18 -7.81
CA SER A 74 11.66 6.36 -7.17
C SER A 74 10.17 6.40 -7.43
N ALA A 75 9.36 6.62 -6.39
CA ALA A 75 7.92 6.81 -6.54
C ALA A 75 7.41 7.90 -5.60
N GLN A 76 6.45 8.68 -6.10
CA GLN A 76 5.57 9.52 -5.31
C GLN A 76 4.21 8.81 -5.26
N PHE A 77 3.68 8.61 -4.06
CA PHE A 77 2.46 7.83 -3.89
C PHE A 77 1.66 8.30 -2.67
N SER A 78 0.38 7.95 -2.64
CA SER A 78 -0.47 8.11 -1.47
C SER A 78 -1.06 6.77 -1.05
N LEU A 79 -1.27 6.61 0.25
CA LEU A 79 -1.92 5.47 0.87
C LEU A 79 -3.23 5.94 1.48
N THR A 80 -4.33 5.31 1.06
CA THR A 80 -5.70 5.73 1.39
C THR A 80 -6.45 4.58 2.05
N VAL A 81 -7.05 4.83 3.22
CA VAL A 81 -8.11 3.99 3.78
C VAL A 81 -9.44 4.52 3.25
N ILE A 82 -10.15 3.69 2.50
CA ILE A 82 -11.42 4.07 1.86
C ILE A 82 -12.54 3.99 2.90
N ASN A 83 -13.32 5.05 2.98
CA ASN A 83 -14.55 5.11 3.74
C ASN A 83 -15.72 4.70 2.82
N HIS A 84 -16.45 3.65 3.21
CA HIS A 84 -17.53 3.08 2.41
C HIS A 84 -18.84 3.86 2.51
N LEU A 85 -19.00 4.69 3.55
CA LEU A 85 -20.21 5.51 3.76
C LEU A 85 -20.10 6.86 3.08
N ASN A 86 -18.93 7.50 3.13
CA ASN A 86 -18.70 8.81 2.57
C ASN A 86 -17.24 8.98 2.12
N SER A 87 -17.01 9.10 0.81
CA SER A 87 -15.67 9.27 0.23
C SER A 87 -14.95 10.55 0.68
N ALA A 88 -15.67 11.57 1.14
CA ALA A 88 -15.05 12.77 1.71
C ALA A 88 -14.28 12.48 3.01
N ASN A 89 -14.62 11.37 3.68
CA ASN A 89 -13.95 10.88 4.89
C ASN A 89 -12.84 9.87 4.58
N ASN A 90 -12.43 9.70 3.33
CA ASN A 90 -11.26 8.87 3.01
C ASN A 90 -10.02 9.41 3.72
N PHE A 91 -9.30 8.53 4.42
CA PHE A 91 -8.11 8.92 5.15
C PHE A 91 -6.88 8.68 4.29
N THR A 92 -6.21 9.75 3.87
CA THR A 92 -5.09 9.68 2.93
C THR A 92 -3.83 10.29 3.52
N LYS A 93 -2.68 9.62 3.36
CA LYS A 93 -1.36 10.24 3.54
C LYS A 93 -0.52 10.04 2.28
N ALA A 94 0.20 11.08 1.86
CA ALA A 94 1.07 11.07 0.70
C ALA A 94 2.54 11.13 1.10
N THR A 95 3.41 10.51 0.31
CA THR A 95 4.85 10.54 0.51
C THR A 95 5.57 10.31 -0.81
N GLN A 96 6.90 10.41 -0.78
CA GLN A 96 7.77 10.02 -1.87
C GLN A 96 8.96 9.27 -1.29
N HIS A 97 9.47 8.29 -2.03
CA HIS A 97 10.61 7.49 -1.58
C HIS A 97 11.42 6.95 -2.75
N GLN A 98 12.70 6.72 -2.49
CA GLN A 98 13.62 6.03 -3.37
C GLN A 98 13.90 4.63 -2.81
N PHE A 99 13.12 3.67 -3.29
CA PHE A 99 13.23 2.26 -2.92
C PHE A 99 14.57 1.68 -3.41
N ASN A 100 15.14 0.80 -2.61
CA ASN A 100 16.40 0.11 -2.89
C ASN A 100 16.50 -1.19 -2.08
N VAL A 101 17.60 -1.92 -2.23
CA VAL A 101 17.82 -3.22 -1.55
C VAL A 101 17.73 -3.16 -0.01
N ARG A 102 18.03 -2.01 0.62
CA ARG A 102 17.96 -1.83 2.07
C ARG A 102 16.59 -1.36 2.53
N GLN A 103 15.85 -0.69 1.66
CA GLN A 103 14.55 -0.07 1.92
C GLN A 103 13.61 -0.43 0.76
N SER A 104 13.18 -1.68 0.76
CA SER A 104 12.30 -2.20 -0.30
C SER A 104 10.84 -1.84 -0.08
N ASP A 105 10.48 -1.44 1.14
CA ASP A 105 9.18 -0.90 1.51
C ASP A 105 9.28 0.50 2.12
N TRP A 106 8.19 1.26 1.97
CA TRP A 106 8.03 2.59 2.56
C TRP A 106 6.56 2.94 2.74
N GLY A 107 6.25 3.71 3.78
CA GLY A 107 4.88 4.09 4.08
C GLY A 107 4.74 4.66 5.49
N PHE A 108 3.66 4.30 6.17
CA PHE A 108 3.29 4.89 7.45
C PHE A 108 3.07 3.81 8.50
N THR A 109 3.94 3.79 9.50
CA THR A 109 3.76 2.98 10.72
C THR A 109 2.48 3.36 11.44
N SER A 110 2.14 4.65 11.47
CA SER A 110 0.91 5.17 12.05
C SER A 110 0.07 5.85 10.97
N LEU A 111 -0.63 5.08 10.13
CA LEU A 111 -1.55 5.64 9.14
C LEU A 111 -2.82 6.14 9.85
N MET A 112 -3.63 5.21 10.37
CA MET A 112 -4.93 5.48 11.00
C MET A 112 -4.99 4.82 12.39
N PRO A 113 -5.51 5.50 13.44
CA PRO A 113 -5.71 4.88 14.75
C PRO A 113 -6.64 3.67 14.66
N LEU A 114 -6.29 2.56 15.31
CA LEU A 114 -7.13 1.36 15.29
C LEU A 114 -8.51 1.60 15.89
N LYS A 115 -8.58 2.46 16.91
CA LYS A 115 -9.85 2.88 17.53
C LYS A 115 -10.82 3.50 16.52
N GLU A 116 -10.32 4.29 15.58
CA GLU A 116 -11.16 4.91 14.54
C GLU A 116 -11.51 3.92 13.44
N LEU A 117 -10.56 3.06 13.06
CA LEU A 117 -10.78 2.03 12.06
C LEU A 117 -11.88 1.04 12.48
N TYR A 118 -11.86 0.60 13.75
CA TYR A 118 -12.81 -0.39 14.28
C TYR A 118 -14.14 0.19 14.76
N ASP A 119 -14.30 1.52 14.77
CA ASP A 119 -15.58 2.15 15.04
C ASP A 119 -16.49 2.03 13.80
N LEU A 120 -17.45 1.09 13.85
CA LEU A 120 -18.37 0.81 12.73
C LEU A 120 -19.16 2.05 12.28
N SER A 121 -19.38 3.02 13.17
CA SER A 121 -20.07 4.27 12.81
C SER A 121 -19.22 5.16 11.89
N ARG A 122 -17.90 4.91 11.81
CA ARG A 122 -16.98 5.64 10.95
C ARG A 122 -17.00 5.15 9.51
N GLY A 123 -17.47 3.94 9.23
CA GLY A 123 -17.68 3.46 7.86
C GLY A 123 -16.43 2.95 7.12
N TYR A 124 -15.34 2.65 7.83
CA TYR A 124 -14.14 2.05 7.23
C TYR A 124 -14.18 0.52 7.17
N LEU A 125 -15.01 -0.10 8.02
CA LEU A 125 -15.29 -1.53 8.01
C LEU A 125 -16.79 -1.72 7.72
N VAL A 126 -17.12 -2.77 6.99
CA VAL A 126 -18.48 -3.15 6.57
C VAL A 126 -18.73 -4.60 6.92
#